data_AF-A0A7W6EU18-F1
#
_entry.id   AF-A0A7W6EU18-F1
#
_cell.length_a   1.000
_cell.length_b   1.000
_cell.length_c   1.000
_cell.angle_alpha   90.00
_cell.angle_beta   90.00
_cell.angle_gamma   90.00
#
_symmetry.space_group_name_H-M   'P 1'
#
loop_
_entity.id
_entity.type
_entity.pdbx_description
1 polymer ?
#
loop_
_entity_poly.entity_id
_entity_poly.type
_entity_poly.pdbx_seq_one_letter_code
_entity_poly.pdbx_strand_id
1 'polypeptide(L)'
;MEYSIKFRPIKPRSPHLNGKVERSHQTDLQEFYRTADLKDPHLNDRLEEWQFYYNYQRSHSSLNGKTPAQAAAEKSAEAPFWEDVVAKYDPQKERIREQTHERDKKIAWLKKKAKS
;
A
#
# COMPACT_ATOMS: atom_id res chain seq x y z
N MET A 1 0.76 16.39 -6.19
CA MET A 1 2.18 16.04 -6.39
C MET A 1 3.09 16.60 -5.30
N GLU A 2 2.55 17.32 -4.33
CA GLU A 2 3.24 17.84 -3.14
C GLU A 2 4.21 16.83 -2.50
N TYR A 3 3.78 15.58 -2.35
CA TYR A 3 4.60 14.51 -1.76
C TYR A 3 5.39 13.69 -2.79
N SER A 4 5.52 14.09 -4.06
CA SER A 4 6.23 13.29 -5.09
C SER A 4 5.77 11.82 -5.22
N ILE A 5 4.60 11.45 -4.68
CA ILE A 5 4.02 10.10 -4.74
C ILE A 5 3.25 9.93 -6.05
N LYS A 6 3.61 8.89 -6.81
CA LYS A 6 2.99 8.56 -8.10
C LYS A 6 1.75 7.71 -7.88
N PHE A 7 0.58 8.23 -8.23
CA PHE A 7 -0.65 7.43 -8.25
C PHE A 7 -0.63 6.43 -9.42
N ARG A 8 -0.75 5.14 -9.10
CA ARG A 8 -0.70 4.02 -10.05
C ARG A 8 -1.87 3.05 -9.79
N PRO A 9 -3.07 3.31 -10.33
CA PRO A 9 -4.21 2.42 -10.15
C PRO A 9 -3.95 1.07 -10.81
N ILE A 10 -4.41 0.01 -10.15
CA ILE A 10 -4.26 -1.36 -10.60
C ILE A 10 -5.28 -1.66 -11.72
N LYS A 11 -4.84 -2.36 -12.77
CA LYS A 11 -5.74 -2.81 -13.82
C LYS A 11 -6.74 -3.84 -13.26
N PRO A 12 -8.05 -3.73 -13.56
CA PRO A 12 -9.03 -4.74 -13.16
C PRO A 12 -8.61 -6.16 -13.57
N ARG A 13 -9.01 -7.16 -12.75
CA ARG A 13 -8.67 -8.58 -12.94
C ARG A 13 -7.17 -8.89 -12.81
N SER A 14 -6.47 -8.18 -11.92
CA SER A 14 -5.05 -8.42 -11.58
C SER A 14 -4.86 -8.78 -10.10
N PRO A 15 -5.44 -9.91 -9.62
CA PRO A 15 -5.46 -10.26 -8.20
C PRO A 15 -4.06 -10.43 -7.59
N HIS A 16 -3.09 -10.90 -8.40
CA HIS A 16 -1.70 -11.06 -7.96
C HIS A 16 -1.05 -9.74 -7.47
N LEU A 17 -1.52 -8.57 -7.92
CA LEU A 17 -1.03 -7.27 -7.49
C LEU A 17 -1.56 -6.86 -6.10
N ASN A 18 -2.68 -7.45 -5.65
CA ASN A 18 -3.30 -7.14 -4.36
C ASN A 18 -3.11 -8.24 -3.31
N GLY A 19 -2.54 -9.39 -3.69
CA GLY A 19 -2.44 -10.57 -2.82
C GLY A 19 -1.61 -10.39 -1.54
N LYS A 20 -0.85 -9.31 -1.37
CA LYS A 20 -0.20 -8.96 -0.09
C LYS A 20 -1.19 -8.31 0.87
N VAL A 21 -1.94 -7.32 0.40
CA VAL A 21 -2.99 -6.64 1.18
C VAL A 21 -4.09 -7.63 1.56
N GLU A 22 -4.54 -8.45 0.61
CA GLU A 22 -5.57 -9.47 0.86
C GLU A 22 -5.16 -10.47 1.94
N ARG A 23 -3.90 -10.93 1.94
CA ARG A 23 -3.39 -11.83 2.98
C ARG A 23 -3.32 -11.15 4.35
N SER A 24 -2.91 -9.88 4.41
CA SER A 24 -2.91 -9.12 5.67
C SER A 24 -4.33 -9.04 6.25
N HIS A 25 -5.29 -8.57 5.43
CA HIS A 25 -6.69 -8.46 5.86
C HIS A 25 -7.28 -9.82 6.26
N GLN A 26 -6.95 -10.89 5.53
CA GLN A 26 -7.38 -12.23 5.90
C GLN A 26 -6.85 -12.64 7.27
N THR A 27 -5.59 -12.36 7.58
CA THR A 27 -5.04 -12.60 8.92
C THR A 27 -5.76 -11.79 9.98
N ASP A 28 -5.97 -10.49 9.76
CA ASP A 28 -6.69 -9.64 10.72
C ASP A 28 -8.11 -10.17 10.99
N LEU A 29 -8.81 -10.62 9.94
CA LEU A 29 -10.12 -11.25 10.05
C LEU A 29 -10.09 -12.56 10.85
N GLN A 30 -9.10 -13.41 10.60
CA GLN A 30 -9.04 -14.75 11.20
C GLN A 30 -8.51 -14.75 12.64
N GLU A 31 -7.60 -13.84 12.96
CA GLU A 31 -6.90 -13.81 14.24
C GLU A 31 -7.49 -12.77 15.20
N PHE A 32 -7.71 -11.53 14.75
CA PHE A 32 -8.22 -10.44 15.60
C PHE A 32 -9.75 -10.40 15.60
N TYR A 33 -10.36 -10.10 14.45
CA TYR A 33 -11.81 -9.86 14.38
C TYR A 33 -12.67 -11.10 14.63
N ARG A 34 -12.10 -12.31 14.56
CA ARG A 34 -12.79 -13.54 14.93
C ARG A 34 -13.24 -13.54 16.40
N THR A 35 -12.53 -12.81 17.27
CA THR A 35 -12.79 -12.80 18.73
C THR A 35 -13.06 -11.42 19.30
N ALA A 36 -12.78 -10.36 18.54
CA ALA A 36 -13.03 -9.00 18.98
C ALA A 36 -14.53 -8.70 19.10
N ASP A 37 -14.94 -8.06 20.19
CA ASP A 37 -16.26 -7.43 20.29
C ASP A 37 -16.23 -6.04 19.65
N LEU A 38 -17.01 -5.85 18.59
CA LEU A 38 -17.09 -4.60 17.84
C LEU A 38 -17.79 -3.47 18.61
N LYS A 39 -18.50 -3.80 19.70
CA LYS A 39 -19.16 -2.82 20.57
C LYS A 39 -18.30 -2.43 21.78
N ASP A 40 -17.13 -3.03 21.92
CA ASP A 40 -16.23 -2.73 23.03
C ASP A 40 -15.73 -1.28 22.93
N PRO A 41 -15.91 -0.45 23.98
CA PRO A 41 -15.38 0.92 23.98
C PRO A 41 -13.85 0.98 23.85
N HIS A 42 -13.13 -0.10 24.19
CA HIS A 42 -11.67 -0.23 24.08
C HIS A 42 -11.22 -0.95 22.80
N LEU A 43 -12.09 -1.11 21.80
CA LEU A 43 -11.74 -1.79 20.55
C LEU A 43 -10.51 -1.18 19.87
N ASN A 44 -10.36 0.15 19.90
CA ASN A 44 -9.23 0.85 19.31
C ASN A 44 -7.91 0.52 20.02
N ASP A 45 -7.90 0.48 21.35
CA ASP A 45 -6.72 0.15 22.14
C ASP A 45 -6.26 -1.29 21.81
N ARG A 46 -7.22 -2.24 21.75
CA ARG A 46 -6.92 -3.63 21.35
C ARG A 46 -6.44 -3.74 19.91
N LEU A 47 -6.94 -2.89 19.01
CA LEU A 47 -6.48 -2.85 17.63
C LEU A 47 -5.03 -2.33 17.54
N GLU A 48 -4.67 -1.34 18.35
CA GLU A 48 -3.29 -0.85 18.45
C GLU A 48 -2.35 -1.93 19.00
N GLU A 49 -2.75 -2.63 20.08
CA GLU A 49 -2.01 -3.78 20.61
C GLU A 49 -1.82 -4.87 19.56
N TRP A 50 -2.87 -5.19 18.79
CA TRP A 50 -2.80 -6.14 17.68
C TRP A 50 -1.81 -5.69 16.60
N GLN A 51 -1.89 -4.43 16.18
CA GLN A 51 -0.96 -3.86 15.19
C GLN A 51 0.48 -3.88 15.67
N PHE A 52 0.71 -3.58 16.95
CA PHE A 52 2.04 -3.63 17.54
C PHE A 52 2.57 -5.06 17.58
N TYR A 53 1.78 -6.01 18.07
CA TYR A 53 2.13 -7.43 18.07
C TYR A 53 2.48 -7.93 16.66
N TYR A 54 1.60 -7.69 15.69
CA TYR A 54 1.79 -8.14 14.30
C TYR A 54 3.07 -7.56 13.68
N ASN A 55 3.33 -6.26 13.87
CA ASN A 55 4.44 -5.59 13.19
C ASN A 55 5.79 -5.76 13.90
N TYR A 56 5.81 -5.91 15.23
CA TYR A 56 7.04 -5.83 16.03
C TYR A 56 7.38 -7.10 16.82
N GLN A 57 6.44 -8.01 17.07
CA GLN A 57 6.68 -9.20 17.89
C GLN A 57 6.48 -10.50 17.10
N ARG A 58 5.55 -10.51 16.15
CA ARG A 58 5.22 -11.70 15.37
C ARG A 58 6.31 -12.03 14.36
N SER A 59 6.85 -13.25 14.43
CA SER A 59 7.76 -13.80 13.42
C SER A 59 6.98 -14.28 12.19
N HIS A 60 7.44 -13.94 10.99
CA HIS A 60 6.81 -14.40 9.74
C HIS A 60 7.73 -15.34 8.96
N SER A 61 7.24 -16.55 8.64
CA SER A 61 8.00 -17.53 7.83
C SER A 61 8.38 -17.01 6.45
N SER A 62 7.49 -16.25 5.80
CA SER A 62 7.76 -15.59 4.52
C SER A 62 8.82 -14.48 4.59
N LEU A 63 9.19 -14.06 5.80
CA LEU A 63 10.24 -13.08 6.08
C LEU A 63 11.44 -13.74 6.79
N ASN A 64 11.63 -15.06 6.63
CA ASN A 64 12.70 -15.83 7.27
C ASN A 64 12.71 -15.69 8.81
N GLY A 65 11.52 -15.64 9.42
CA GLY A 65 11.36 -15.52 10.87
C GLY A 65 11.43 -14.09 11.40
N LYS A 66 11.72 -13.09 10.55
CA LYS A 66 11.74 -11.68 10.96
C LYS A 66 10.33 -11.13 11.13
N THR A 67 10.24 -10.04 11.90
CA THR A 67 9.01 -9.25 12.02
C THR A 67 8.85 -8.32 10.81
N PRO A 68 7.64 -7.85 10.49
CA PRO A 68 7.43 -6.89 9.42
C PRO A 68 8.27 -5.62 9.58
N ALA A 69 8.37 -5.09 10.81
CA ALA A 69 9.19 -3.92 11.11
C ALA A 69 10.68 -4.15 10.85
N GLN A 70 11.23 -5.30 11.21
CA GLN A 70 12.62 -5.65 10.93
C GLN A 70 12.88 -5.72 9.42
N ALA A 71 12.01 -6.41 8.67
CA ALA A 71 12.14 -6.52 7.22
C ALA A 71 12.03 -5.14 6.54
N ALA A 72 11.15 -4.27 7.04
CA ALA A 72 11.02 -2.89 6.55
C ALA A 72 12.29 -2.06 6.82
N ALA A 73 12.89 -2.20 8.01
CA ALA A 73 14.13 -1.50 8.37
C ALA A 73 15.33 -1.93 7.51
N GLU A 74 15.43 -3.23 7.17
CA GLU A 74 16.48 -3.70 6.25
C GLU A 74 16.29 -3.11 4.85
N LYS A 75 15.05 -3.01 4.40
CA LYS A 75 14.72 -2.45 3.08
C LYS A 75 14.83 -0.94 3.03
N SER A 76 14.62 -0.23 4.14
CA SER A 76 14.76 1.22 4.18
C SER A 76 16.19 1.67 3.95
N ALA A 77 17.19 0.85 4.31
CA ALA A 77 18.59 1.13 4.01
C ALA A 77 18.91 1.15 2.50
N GLU A 78 18.14 0.44 1.68
CA GLU A 78 18.27 0.44 0.22
C GLU A 78 17.47 1.57 -0.45
N ALA A 79 16.56 2.21 0.27
CA ALA A 79 15.64 3.21 -0.27
C ALA A 79 16.33 4.58 -0.42
N PRO A 80 16.08 5.32 -1.51
CA PRO A 80 16.61 6.67 -1.67
C PRO A 80 16.04 7.62 -0.62
N PHE A 81 16.83 8.62 -0.22
CA PHE A 81 16.34 9.67 0.65
C PHE A 81 15.30 10.52 -0.07
N TRP A 82 14.46 11.20 0.73
CA TRP A 82 13.40 12.05 0.20
C TRP A 82 13.92 13.13 -0.75
N GLU A 83 15.06 13.74 -0.42
CA GLU A 83 15.69 14.77 -1.23
C GLU A 83 16.05 14.26 -2.63
N ASP A 84 16.62 13.06 -2.72
CA ASP A 84 16.93 12.40 -4.00
C ASP A 84 15.67 12.10 -4.82
N VAL A 85 14.59 11.69 -4.14
CA VAL A 85 13.31 11.42 -4.79
C VAL A 85 12.71 12.70 -5.36
N VAL A 86 12.68 13.78 -4.58
CA VAL A 86 12.17 15.09 -5.00
C VAL A 86 13.00 15.65 -6.15
N ALA A 87 14.33 15.60 -6.06
CA ALA A 87 15.22 16.09 -7.12
C ALA A 87 15.02 15.36 -8.45
N LYS A 88 14.66 14.06 -8.42
CA LYS A 88 14.40 13.24 -9.61
C LYS A 88 12.93 13.27 -10.06
N TYR A 89 12.03 13.83 -9.25
CA TYR A 89 10.60 13.85 -9.54
C TYR A 89 10.25 15.06 -10.42
N ASP A 90 9.70 14.79 -11.61
CA ASP A 90 9.25 15.82 -12.53
C ASP A 90 7.72 15.83 -12.61
N PRO A 91 7.05 16.83 -12.00
CA PRO A 91 5.60 16.94 -12.03
C PRO A 91 5.01 17.02 -13.45
N GLN A 92 5.71 17.65 -14.39
CA GLN A 92 5.20 17.85 -15.74
C GLN A 92 5.21 16.57 -16.56
N LYS A 93 6.10 15.63 -16.23
CA LYS A 93 6.15 14.28 -16.84
C LYS A 93 5.12 13.33 -16.25
N GLU A 94 4.58 13.61 -15.08
CA GLU A 94 3.62 12.72 -14.43
C GLU A 94 2.19 13.00 -14.89
N ARG A 95 1.63 12.03 -15.61
CA ARG A 95 0.22 12.09 -16.03
C ARG A 95 -0.69 11.87 -14.82
N ILE A 96 -1.62 12.79 -14.56
CA ILE A 96 -2.74 12.56 -13.64
C ILE A 96 -3.56 11.38 -14.18
N ARG A 97 -3.69 10.34 -13.36
CA ARG A 97 -4.44 9.12 -13.68
C ARG A 97 -5.75 9.10 -12.93
N GLU A 98 -6.80 8.64 -13.59
CA GLU A 98 -8.08 8.38 -12.94
C GLU A 98 -8.07 7.02 -12.24
N GLN A 99 -8.75 6.93 -11.11
CA GLN A 99 -8.88 5.66 -10.37
C GLN A 99 -9.56 4.59 -11.22
N THR A 100 -10.62 4.96 -11.94
CA THR A 100 -11.33 4.04 -12.83
C THR A 100 -10.51 3.82 -14.10
N HIS A 101 -9.95 2.61 -14.24
CA HIS A 101 -9.11 2.23 -15.38
C HIS A 101 -9.74 2.49 -16.76
N GLU A 102 -11.06 2.30 -16.91
CA GLU A 102 -11.75 2.58 -18.18
C GLU A 102 -11.79 4.09 -18.49
N ARG A 103 -12.07 4.93 -17.49
CA ARG A 103 -12.07 6.38 -17.63
C ARG A 103 -10.66 6.89 -17.93
N ASP A 104 -9.66 6.38 -17.23
CA ASP A 104 -8.25 6.70 -17.44
C ASP A 104 -7.81 6.39 -18.89
N LYS A 105 -8.21 5.22 -19.42
CA LYS A 105 -7.98 4.85 -20.83
C LYS A 105 -8.67 5.80 -21.80
N LYS A 106 -9.94 6.14 -21.55
CA LYS A 106 -10.70 7.05 -22.40
C LYS A 106 -10.07 8.44 -22.45
N ILE A 107 -9.67 8.97 -21.30
CA ILE A 107 -8.98 10.27 -21.20
C ILE A 107 -7.64 10.22 -21.95
N ALA A 108 -6.87 9.15 -21.79
CA ALA A 108 -5.60 8.98 -22.50
C ALA A 108 -5.80 8.94 -24.01
N TRP A 109 -6.82 8.22 -24.49
CA TRP A 109 -7.18 8.16 -25.90
C TRP A 109 -7.62 9.52 -26.45
N LEU A 110 -8.50 10.24 -25.73
CA LEU A 110 -8.95 11.58 -26.11
C LEU A 110 -7.78 12.57 -26.21
N LYS A 111 -6.87 12.57 -25.22
CA LYS A 111 -5.66 13.41 -25.23
C LYS A 111 -4.72 13.09 -26.39
N LYS A 112 -4.60 11.81 -26.78
CA LYS A 112 -3.80 11.40 -27.94
C LYS A 112 -4.43 11.88 -29.24
N LYS A 113 -5.76 11.75 -29.38
CA LYS A 113 -6.51 12.20 -30.55
C LYS A 113 -6.45 13.73 -30.73
N ALA A 114 -6.52 14.50 -29.64
CA ALA A 114 -6.44 15.96 -29.69
C ALA A 114 -5.03 16.50 -30.03
N LYS A 115 -3.99 15.66 -29.97
CA LYS A 115 -2.61 16.01 -30.34
C LYS A 115 -2.26 15.59 -31.78
N SER A 116 -3.12 14.83 -32.44
CA SER A 116 -2.98 14.39 -33.84
C SER A 116 -3.78 15.29 -34.75
#